data_AF-A0A350WUK7-F1
#
_entry.id   AF-A0A350WUK7-F1
#
_cell.length_a   1.000
_cell.length_b   1.000
_cell.length_c   1.000
_cell.angle_alpha   90.00
_cell.angle_beta   90.00
_cell.angle_gamma   90.00
#
_symmetry.space_group_name_H-M   'P 1'
#
loop_
_entity.id
_entity.type
_entity.pdbx_description
1 polymer ?
#
loop_
_entity_poly.entity_id
_entity_poly.type
_entity_poly.pdbx_seq_one_letter_code
_entity_poly.pdbx_strand_id
1 'polypeptide(L)'
;MLDQLKSNLDRAFQLTCDLVAHLDEASLGADLPNLPSNRISGQLWCIVGARESYIKAIETGGWRGFSCSLQTPRVKHAALAALKETQERLAQMDFMSLNDTQVSLAFDLLEHETQHHGQLIRFVYGNGLTFPASWNKRYTV
;
A
#
# COMPACT_ATOMS: atom_id res chain seq x y z
N MET A 1 9.00 -11.25 -17.20
CA MET A 1 9.41 -10.89 -15.82
C MET A 1 8.84 -9.54 -15.42
N LEU A 2 9.06 -8.48 -16.20
CA LEU A 2 8.58 -7.12 -15.90
C LEU A 2 7.04 -7.01 -15.88
N ASP A 3 6.34 -7.66 -16.81
CA ASP A 3 4.86 -7.73 -16.78
C ASP A 3 4.34 -8.40 -15.50
N GLN A 4 5.03 -9.45 -15.04
CA GLN A 4 4.68 -10.14 -13.81
C GLN A 4 4.92 -9.26 -12.58
N LEU A 5 5.99 -8.46 -12.58
CA LEU A 5 6.27 -7.48 -11.53
C LEU A 5 5.17 -6.40 -11.48
N LYS A 6 4.81 -5.81 -12.63
CA LYS A 6 3.71 -4.84 -12.73
C LYS A 6 2.39 -5.43 -12.22
N SER A 7 2.06 -6.65 -12.66
CA SER A 7 0.86 -7.35 -12.20
C SER A 7 0.88 -7.65 -10.69
N ASN A 8 2.05 -7.98 -10.13
CA ASN A 8 2.19 -8.21 -8.70
C ASN A 8 2.02 -6.94 -7.87
N LEU A 9 2.57 -5.82 -8.34
CA LEU A 9 2.39 -4.50 -7.72
C LEU A 9 0.94 -4.05 -7.79
N ASP A 10 0.29 -4.13 -8.96
CA ASP A 10 -1.12 -3.76 -9.12
C ASP A 10 -2.02 -4.59 -8.20
N ARG A 11 -1.81 -5.91 -8.15
CA ARG A 11 -2.52 -6.78 -7.21
C ARG A 11 -2.24 -6.42 -5.75
N ALA A 12 -1.00 -6.09 -5.40
CA ALA A 12 -0.67 -5.66 -4.04
C ALA A 12 -1.38 -4.34 -3.71
N PHE A 13 -1.42 -3.41 -4.66
CA PHE A 13 -2.06 -2.13 -4.48
C PHE A 13 -3.56 -2.28 -4.25
N GLN A 14 -4.20 -3.11 -5.07
CA GLN A 14 -5.62 -3.43 -4.99
C GLN A 14 -5.98 -4.07 -3.64
N LEU A 15 -5.15 -4.96 -3.10
CA LEU A 15 -5.39 -5.56 -1.79
C LEU A 15 -5.52 -4.48 -0.71
N THR A 16 -4.59 -3.52 -0.65
CA THR A 16 -4.73 -2.42 0.31
C THR A 16 -6.00 -1.61 0.08
N CYS A 17 -6.36 -1.30 -1.17
CA CYS A 17 -7.62 -0.62 -1.50
C CYS A 17 -8.85 -1.39 -0.98
N ASP A 18 -8.90 -2.71 -1.24
CA ASP A 18 -10.00 -3.58 -0.81
C ASP A 18 -10.13 -3.63 0.71
N LEU A 19 -8.99 -3.72 1.43
CA LEU A 19 -9.03 -3.74 2.89
C LEU A 19 -9.57 -2.43 3.44
N VAL A 20 -9.07 -1.28 2.96
CA VAL A 20 -9.54 0.02 3.45
C VAL A 20 -11.00 0.25 3.08
N ALA A 21 -11.44 -0.21 1.90
CA ALA A 21 -12.84 -0.14 1.51
C ALA A 21 -13.75 -0.98 2.41
N HIS A 22 -13.26 -2.15 2.85
CA HIS A 22 -13.97 -3.08 3.73
C HIS A 22 -14.06 -2.59 5.19
N LEU A 23 -12.99 -2.00 5.72
CA LEU A 23 -12.94 -1.52 7.11
C LEU A 23 -13.83 -0.30 7.33
N ASP A 24 -14.50 -0.21 8.49
CA ASP A 24 -15.19 1.01 8.89
C ASP A 24 -14.19 2.15 9.14
N GLU A 25 -14.61 3.40 8.94
CA GLU A 25 -13.72 4.56 9.14
C GLU A 25 -13.17 4.62 10.58
N ALA A 26 -13.98 4.24 11.57
CA ALA A 26 -13.56 4.18 12.96
C ALA A 26 -12.37 3.21 13.18
N SER A 27 -12.30 2.12 12.42
CA SER A 27 -11.20 1.14 12.50
C SER A 27 -9.86 1.74 12.10
N LEU A 28 -9.82 2.82 11.30
CA LEU A 28 -8.57 3.49 10.94
C LEU A 28 -7.86 4.10 12.16
N GLY A 29 -8.61 4.35 13.25
CA GLY A 29 -8.07 4.81 14.53
C GLY A 29 -7.46 3.71 15.41
N ALA A 30 -7.64 2.44 15.07
CA ALA A 30 -7.19 1.30 15.86
C ALA A 30 -5.66 1.14 15.82
N ASP A 31 -5.08 0.77 16.95
CA ASP A 31 -3.69 0.30 17.09
C ASP A 31 -3.67 -1.19 17.49
N LEU A 32 -2.52 -1.73 17.85
CA LEU A 32 -2.44 -3.03 18.52
C LEU A 32 -2.36 -2.81 20.04
N PRO A 33 -3.39 -3.19 20.81
CA PRO A 33 -3.40 -2.99 22.25
C PRO A 33 -2.17 -3.60 22.93
N ASN A 34 -1.53 -2.83 23.82
CA ASN A 34 -0.37 -3.25 24.60
C ASN A 34 0.90 -3.56 23.77
N LEU A 35 0.95 -3.17 22.50
CA LEU A 35 2.13 -3.32 21.65
C LEU A 35 2.53 -1.96 21.03
N PRO A 36 3.84 -1.66 20.92
CA PRO A 36 4.29 -0.47 20.22
C PRO A 36 3.90 -0.58 18.75
N SER A 37 2.92 0.23 18.34
CA SER A 37 2.39 0.20 16.99
C SER A 37 1.83 1.56 16.60
N ASN A 38 2.03 1.93 15.33
CA ASN A 38 1.25 3.02 14.74
C ASN A 38 -0.18 2.53 14.53
N ARG A 39 -1.15 3.45 14.59
CA ARG A 39 -2.53 3.16 14.19
C ARG A 39 -2.61 2.68 12.74
N ILE A 40 -3.70 2.01 12.36
CA ILE A 40 -3.98 1.65 10.96
C ILE A 40 -3.84 2.87 10.05
N SER A 41 -4.35 4.04 10.44
CA SER A 41 -4.15 5.29 9.68
C SER A 41 -2.66 5.64 9.47
N GLY A 42 -1.81 5.39 10.46
CA GLY A 42 -0.36 5.60 10.33
C GLY A 42 0.28 4.63 9.33
N GLN A 43 -0.22 3.39 9.25
CA GLN A 43 0.18 2.44 8.22
C GLN A 43 -0.22 2.96 6.83
N LEU A 44 -1.45 3.45 6.67
CA LEU A 44 -1.93 4.00 5.40
C LEU A 44 -1.12 5.21 4.94
N TRP A 45 -0.74 6.10 5.86
CA TRP A 45 0.14 7.23 5.56
C TRP A 45 1.50 6.76 5.03
N CYS A 46 2.09 5.72 5.65
CA CYS A 46 3.35 5.15 5.22
C CYS A 46 3.23 4.46 3.85
N ILE A 47 2.16 3.69 3.63
CA ILE A 47 1.87 3.03 2.35
C ILE A 47 1.73 4.07 1.24
N VAL A 48 0.83 5.05 1.38
CA VAL A 48 0.62 6.08 0.36
C VAL A 48 1.92 6.85 0.08
N GLY A 49 2.63 7.27 1.13
CA GLY A 49 3.88 7.99 0.97
C GLY A 49 4.97 7.18 0.27
N ALA A 50 5.08 5.89 0.59
CA ALA A 50 5.98 5.00 -0.11
C ALA A 50 5.59 4.85 -1.58
N ARG A 51 4.30 4.60 -1.89
CA ARG A 51 3.82 4.54 -3.28
C ARG A 51 4.21 5.78 -4.05
N GLU A 52 3.87 6.97 -3.56
CA GLU A 52 4.19 8.23 -4.23
C GLU A 52 5.69 8.44 -4.42
N SER A 53 6.48 8.14 -3.40
CA SER A 53 7.94 8.33 -3.41
C SER A 53 8.64 7.35 -4.34
N TYR A 54 8.29 6.06 -4.29
CA TYR A 54 8.85 5.04 -5.17
C TYR A 54 8.37 5.20 -6.61
N ILE A 55 7.10 5.51 -6.84
CA ILE A 55 6.59 5.82 -8.18
C ILE A 55 7.40 6.97 -8.81
N LYS A 56 7.62 8.07 -8.07
CA LYS A 56 8.45 9.18 -8.53
C LYS A 56 9.91 8.76 -8.75
N ALA A 57 10.44 7.88 -7.90
CA ALA A 57 11.80 7.37 -8.04
C ALA A 57 11.95 6.49 -9.30
N ILE A 58 10.95 5.66 -9.59
CA ILE A 58 10.88 4.83 -10.80
C ILE A 58 10.78 5.73 -12.03
N GLU A 59 9.88 6.72 -12.04
CA GLU A 59 9.72 7.69 -13.13
C GLU A 59 11.02 8.46 -13.42
N THR A 60 11.79 8.82 -12.39
CA THR A 60 12.98 9.67 -12.52
C THR A 60 14.32 8.93 -12.45
N GLY A 61 14.30 7.60 -12.33
CA GLY A 61 15.49 6.75 -12.27
C GLY A 61 16.32 6.86 -10.97
N GLY A 62 15.75 7.33 -9.87
CA GLY A 62 16.45 7.44 -8.59
C GLY A 62 15.65 8.06 -7.45
N TRP A 63 16.03 7.75 -6.21
CA TRP A 63 15.34 8.22 -5.00
C TRP A 63 15.36 9.75 -4.86
N ARG A 64 14.21 10.34 -4.54
CA ARG A 64 14.02 11.81 -4.40
C ARG A 64 13.55 12.25 -3.01
N GLY A 65 13.68 11.38 -2.02
CA GLY A 65 13.15 11.62 -0.68
C GLY A 65 11.69 11.17 -0.53
N PHE A 66 11.26 11.12 0.73
CA PHE A 66 9.91 10.72 1.09
C PHE A 66 8.92 11.90 0.90
N SER A 67 7.78 11.62 0.29
CA SER A 67 6.65 12.54 0.13
C SER A 67 5.35 11.77 0.33
N CYS A 68 4.37 12.40 0.97
CA CYS A 68 3.04 11.81 1.18
C CYS A 68 1.97 12.89 1.10
N SER A 69 1.06 12.76 0.13
CA SER A 69 -0.07 13.68 -0.06
C SER A 69 -1.16 13.51 1.01
N LEU A 70 -1.26 12.34 1.65
CA LEU A 70 -2.32 11.99 2.59
C LEU A 70 -2.18 12.73 3.93
N GLN A 71 -2.70 13.95 4.03
CA GLN A 71 -2.64 14.76 5.25
C GLN A 71 -3.60 14.29 6.35
N THR A 72 -4.70 13.62 5.98
CA THR A 72 -5.77 13.21 6.88
C THR A 72 -5.99 11.69 6.84
N PRO A 73 -5.01 10.87 7.27
CA PRO A 73 -5.05 9.42 7.06
C PRO A 73 -6.14 8.66 7.84
N ARG A 74 -6.90 9.35 8.71
CA ARG A 74 -8.08 8.78 9.38
C ARG A 74 -9.38 9.00 8.62
N VAL A 75 -9.39 9.87 7.61
CA VAL A 75 -10.56 10.10 6.77
C VAL A 75 -10.53 9.04 5.68
N LYS A 76 -11.43 8.06 5.76
CA LYS A 76 -11.45 6.88 4.87
C LYS A 76 -11.54 7.29 3.41
N HIS A 77 -12.36 8.30 3.12
CA HIS A 77 -12.48 8.82 1.75
C HIS A 77 -11.16 9.39 1.21
N ALA A 78 -10.42 10.16 2.03
CA ALA A 78 -9.14 10.73 1.63
C ALA A 78 -8.07 9.64 1.43
N ALA A 79 -8.04 8.64 2.31
CA ALA A 79 -7.14 7.49 2.17
C ALA A 79 -7.42 6.69 0.89
N LEU A 80 -8.70 6.36 0.62
CA LEU A 80 -9.09 5.66 -0.61
C LEU A 80 -8.78 6.47 -1.87
N ALA A 81 -8.97 7.78 -1.85
CA ALA A 81 -8.63 8.64 -2.98
C ALA A 81 -7.13 8.57 -3.31
N ALA A 82 -6.25 8.71 -2.31
CA ALA A 82 -4.81 8.64 -2.52
C ALA A 82 -4.32 7.24 -2.94
N LEU A 83 -4.90 6.18 -2.36
CA LEU A 83 -4.60 4.80 -2.78
C LEU A 83 -5.00 4.53 -4.24
N LYS A 84 -6.15 5.07 -4.68
CA LYS A 84 -6.61 4.95 -6.06
C LYS A 84 -5.73 5.75 -7.02
N GLU A 85 -5.39 6.99 -6.67
CA GLU A 85 -4.50 7.82 -7.49
C GLU A 85 -3.14 7.14 -7.72
N THR A 86 -2.53 6.60 -6.66
CA THR A 86 -1.25 5.87 -6.78
C THR A 86 -1.37 4.60 -7.63
N GLN A 87 -2.51 3.90 -7.59
CA GLN A 87 -2.79 2.76 -8.46
C GLN A 87 -2.95 3.15 -9.92
N GLU A 88 -3.67 4.23 -10.22
CA GLU A 88 -3.83 4.76 -11.57
C GLU A 88 -2.48 5.18 -12.17
N ARG A 89 -1.62 5.83 -11.38
CA ARG A 89 -0.25 6.18 -11.79
C ARG A 89 0.58 4.95 -12.13
N LEU A 90 0.55 3.90 -11.29
CA LEU A 90 1.23 2.64 -11.57
C LEU A 90 0.72 1.99 -12.86
N ALA A 91 -0.60 1.99 -13.09
CA ALA A 91 -1.21 1.40 -14.28
C ALA A 91 -0.73 2.07 -15.58
N GLN A 92 -0.50 3.39 -15.55
CA GLN A 92 -0.01 4.17 -16.68
C GLN A 92 1.48 3.99 -16.98
N MET A 93 2.27 3.43 -16.06
CA MET A 93 3.70 3.22 -16.30
C MET A 93 3.97 2.14 -17.33
N ASP A 94 4.89 2.41 -18.24
CA ASP A 94 5.48 1.41 -19.11
C ASP A 94 6.63 0.69 -18.40
N PHE A 95 6.38 -0.52 -17.93
CA PHE A 95 7.39 -1.33 -17.25
C PHE A 95 8.45 -1.88 -18.22
N MET A 96 8.16 -1.93 -19.53
CA MET A 96 9.05 -2.54 -20.51
C MET A 96 10.23 -1.63 -20.89
N SER A 97 10.14 -0.34 -20.59
CA SER A 97 11.20 0.64 -20.79
C SER A 97 12.05 0.92 -19.55
N LEU A 98 11.78 0.24 -18.43
CA LEU A 98 12.54 0.42 -17.19
C LEU A 98 13.93 -0.20 -17.29
N ASN A 99 14.94 0.52 -16.81
CA ASN A 99 16.29 -0.02 -16.59
C ASN A 99 16.40 -0.76 -15.24
N ASP A 100 17.53 -1.43 -15.01
CA ASP A 100 17.76 -2.24 -13.81
C ASP A 100 17.56 -1.48 -12.50
N THR A 101 17.97 -0.22 -12.42
CA THR A 101 17.76 0.63 -11.23
C THR A 101 16.27 0.87 -10.97
N GLN A 102 15.51 1.20 -12.02
CA GLN A 102 14.07 1.41 -11.93
C GLN A 102 13.32 0.11 -11.59
N VAL A 103 13.78 -1.01 -12.13
CA VAL A 103 13.23 -2.34 -11.82
C VAL A 103 13.51 -2.71 -10.35
N SER A 104 14.71 -2.42 -9.83
CA SER A 104 15.04 -2.61 -8.41
C SER A 104 14.10 -1.81 -7.51
N LEU A 105 13.87 -0.53 -7.83
CA LEU A 105 12.95 0.32 -7.08
C LEU A 105 11.50 -0.22 -7.10
N ALA A 106 11.08 -0.82 -8.20
CA ALA A 106 9.77 -1.46 -8.29
C ALA A 106 9.68 -2.74 -7.43
N PHE A 107 10.76 -3.51 -7.31
CA PHE A 107 10.82 -4.63 -6.36
C PHE A 107 10.80 -4.15 -4.91
N ASP A 108 11.56 -3.11 -4.57
CA ASP A 108 11.59 -2.53 -3.22
C ASP A 108 10.20 -2.03 -2.81
N LEU A 109 9.46 -1.41 -3.73
CA LEU A 109 8.07 -1.01 -3.51
C LEU A 109 7.14 -2.20 -3.26
N LEU A 110 7.31 -3.30 -4.01
CA LEU A 110 6.50 -4.51 -3.82
C LEU A 110 6.77 -5.18 -2.46
N GLU A 111 8.04 -5.21 -2.05
CA GLU A 111 8.45 -5.72 -0.74
C GLU A 111 7.83 -4.87 0.37
N HIS A 112 7.93 -3.55 0.26
CA HIS A 112 7.33 -2.61 1.20
C HIS A 112 5.81 -2.81 1.36
N GLU A 113 5.05 -2.88 0.26
CA GLU A 113 3.61 -3.18 0.31
C GLU A 113 3.33 -4.51 1.02
N THR A 114 4.06 -5.57 0.66
CA THR A 114 3.84 -6.90 1.21
C THR A 114 4.18 -6.96 2.70
N GLN A 115 5.21 -6.23 3.15
CA GLN A 115 5.53 -6.08 4.57
C GLN A 115 4.37 -5.42 5.32
N HIS A 116 3.80 -4.33 4.78
CA HIS A 116 2.65 -3.68 5.40
C HIS A 116 1.40 -4.57 5.39
N HIS A 117 1.20 -5.39 4.36
CA HIS A 117 0.10 -6.36 4.38
C HIS A 117 0.23 -7.32 5.57
N GLY A 118 1.43 -7.86 5.82
CA GLY A 118 1.69 -8.71 6.99
C GLY A 118 1.42 -8.01 8.32
N GLN A 119 1.74 -6.73 8.43
CA GLN A 119 1.40 -5.93 9.61
C GLN A 119 -0.12 -5.73 9.74
N LEU A 120 -0.79 -5.34 8.66
CA LEU A 120 -2.24 -5.12 8.63
C LEU A 120 -3.03 -6.39 8.98
N ILE A 121 -2.56 -7.57 8.57
CA ILE A 121 -3.14 -8.85 9.03
C ILE A 121 -3.20 -8.91 10.56
N ARG A 122 -2.09 -8.53 11.23
CA ARG A 122 -2.05 -8.51 12.70
C ARG A 122 -2.99 -7.48 13.30
N PHE A 123 -3.12 -6.30 12.70
CA PHE A 123 -4.09 -5.29 13.15
C PHE A 123 -5.52 -5.78 13.05
N VAL A 124 -5.88 -6.42 11.94
CA VAL A 124 -7.23 -6.95 11.73
C VAL A 124 -7.55 -8.01 12.80
N TYR A 125 -6.68 -9.00 13.00
CA TYR A 125 -6.88 -9.99 14.06
C TYR A 125 -6.88 -9.38 15.46
N GLY A 126 -5.90 -8.53 15.77
CA GLY A 126 -5.72 -7.94 17.10
C GLY A 126 -6.88 -7.05 17.55
N ASN A 127 -7.67 -6.53 16.60
CA ASN A 127 -8.85 -5.71 16.86
C ASN A 127 -10.17 -6.45 16.63
N GLY A 128 -10.15 -7.76 16.34
CA GLY A 128 -11.37 -8.52 16.05
C GLY A 128 -12.12 -8.05 14.80
N LEU A 129 -11.39 -7.44 13.85
CA LEU A 129 -11.94 -7.00 12.56
C LEU A 129 -12.01 -8.18 11.58
N THR A 130 -12.66 -7.99 10.44
CA THR A 130 -12.78 -9.02 9.39
C THR A 130 -12.05 -8.59 8.13
N PHE A 131 -11.71 -9.57 7.29
CA PHE A 131 -11.04 -9.36 6.01
C PHE A 131 -12.02 -9.37 4.82
N PRO A 132 -11.73 -8.61 3.75
CA PRO A 132 -12.44 -8.77 2.48
C PRO A 132 -12.05 -10.08 1.79
N ALA A 133 -12.92 -10.58 0.90
CA ALA A 133 -12.72 -11.84 0.17
C ALA A 133 -11.39 -11.91 -0.60
N SER A 134 -10.88 -10.77 -1.11
CA SER A 134 -9.61 -10.72 -1.83
C SER A 134 -8.41 -11.05 -0.94
N TRP A 135 -8.44 -10.67 0.34
CA TRP A 135 -7.41 -11.01 1.32
C TRP A 135 -7.45 -12.47 1.70
N ASN A 136 -8.65 -13.02 1.95
CA ASN A 136 -8.83 -14.44 2.24
C ASN A 136 -8.28 -15.30 1.09
N LYS A 137 -8.56 -14.91 -0.16
CA LYS A 137 -8.03 -15.59 -1.35
C LYS A 137 -6.50 -15.50 -1.45
N ARG A 138 -5.90 -14.37 -1.07
CA ARG A 138 -4.45 -14.15 -1.23
C ARG A 138 -3.62 -14.74 -0.11
N TYR A 139 -4.09 -14.63 1.12
CA TYR A 139 -3.32 -14.90 2.34
C TYR A 139 -3.91 -16.03 3.19
N THR A 140 -5.09 -16.55 2.86
CA THR A 140 -5.81 -17.57 3.66
C THR A 140 -6.10 -17.08 5.08
N VAL A 141 -6.38 -15.78 5.22
CA VAL A 141 -6.74 -15.12 6.47
C VAL A 141 -8.23 -15.12 6.75
#